data_AF-A0A8B9EGA0-F1
#
_entry.id   AF-A0A8B9EGA0-F1
#
_cell.length_a   1.000
_cell.length_b   1.000
_cell.length_c   1.000
_cell.angle_alpha   90.00
_cell.angle_beta   90.00
_cell.angle_gamma   90.00
#
_symmetry.space_group_name_H-M   'P 1'
#
loop_
_entity.id
_entity.type
_entity.pdbx_description
1 polymer ?
#
loop_
_entity_poly.entity_id
_entity_poly.type
_entity_poly.pdbx_seq_one_letter_code
_entity_poly.pdbx_strand_id
1 'polypeptide(L)'
;MAAAGSGSRSLPAAAARLGRSIAAAPAARLESVRAVTGLLREAQPRETAEESIFQDLLKILTKALNEIEQAYKDSCELLDLDTCLLLVAECFRCLRNACVECAKNQDVMRNLGLITTSVRLIKLLDGIQIKEEPLLTAFRCSLQFLGNIAAGNGDSQNSIWKCAFPDLFLTCLTYSDEKIVAYCCMVLFTCLNSEKVRELLDPENLTVALRVLKVYKEQLESEWSFLIVTDHLLKCPELVKVLYAKLSNQERVTFLELIMSKVSEKNSVTSEEMNVFMRIADFLASCFRDKCEAVLKLTSAADAEDEVTNGLWAAFWEYLMQSCVLDGLVLFPIYEVSKSCWLLGTPYSTEALVTVRLLDVLCEMTSNNGQLEHLQASPGLLETAIDILRLTHLAGKQAVNIFTATHAMTGQEEISHPAVGFKSHLIRLIGNLCYKSKGNQDKVKNGIWLGYSMLGKLLLKSPPSDVANIIQKVYELDGIPLILDNCSIDDNNPFVNQWAVYAIRNLTEQNERNQELIARMEEKGLADNSVLEHMGLEIEKQDDKLLLRSVRKKPL
;
A
#
# COMPACT_ATOMS: atom_id res chain seq x y z
N MET A 1 21.36 -53.04 41.94
CA MET A 1 20.26 -52.98 40.94
C MET A 1 20.76 -52.18 39.75
N ALA A 2 20.74 -52.81 38.58
CA ALA A 2 21.18 -52.31 37.27
C ALA A 2 20.60 -50.92 36.95
N ALA A 3 21.31 -49.96 36.35
CA ALA A 3 21.96 -50.00 35.03
C ALA A 3 20.97 -50.30 33.88
N ALA A 4 20.02 -49.38 33.66
CA ALA A 4 19.29 -49.22 32.39
C ALA A 4 18.66 -47.82 32.35
N GLY A 5 19.09 -46.93 31.44
CA GLY A 5 18.32 -45.71 31.19
C GLY A 5 18.98 -44.52 30.47
N SER A 6 20.31 -44.35 30.50
CA SER A 6 20.92 -43.11 29.97
C SER A 6 21.53 -43.21 28.55
N GLY A 7 21.62 -44.42 27.97
CA GLY A 7 22.33 -44.65 26.70
C GLY A 7 21.61 -44.22 25.42
N SER A 8 20.36 -43.74 25.49
CA SER A 8 19.55 -43.38 24.31
C SER A 8 19.44 -41.88 24.01
N ARG A 9 20.05 -41.01 24.83
CA ARG A 9 19.86 -39.55 24.73
C ARG A 9 21.11 -38.74 24.32
N SER A 10 22.22 -39.37 23.95
CA SER A 10 23.42 -38.63 23.53
C SER A 10 23.49 -38.44 22.01
N LEU A 11 23.84 -37.21 21.57
CA LEU A 11 23.97 -36.87 20.16
C LEU A 11 24.96 -37.77 19.39
N PRO A 12 26.15 -38.13 19.93
CA PRO A 12 27.06 -39.04 19.23
C PRO A 12 26.46 -40.43 18.96
N ALA A 13 25.68 -40.97 19.90
CA ALA A 13 25.04 -42.27 19.72
C ALA A 13 23.93 -42.22 18.65
N ALA A 14 23.18 -41.11 18.61
CA ALA A 14 22.17 -40.87 17.58
C ALA A 14 22.80 -40.66 16.19
N ALA A 15 23.89 -39.89 16.10
CA ALA A 15 24.67 -39.67 14.89
C ALA A 15 25.23 -40.99 14.33
N ALA A 16 25.80 -41.85 15.18
CA ALA A 16 26.29 -43.16 14.75
C ALA A 16 25.17 -44.08 14.22
N ARG A 17 23.94 -43.98 14.76
CA ARG A 17 22.77 -44.70 14.24
C ARG A 17 22.32 -44.15 12.90
N LEU A 18 22.34 -42.82 12.72
CA LEU A 18 22.03 -42.13 11.47
C LEU A 18 22.96 -42.62 10.34
N GLY A 19 24.27 -42.63 10.57
CA GLY A 19 25.24 -43.09 9.57
C GLY A 19 25.02 -44.54 9.13
N ARG A 20 24.59 -45.42 10.04
CA ARG A 20 24.27 -46.83 9.72
C ARG A 20 22.96 -47.01 8.95
N SER A 21 22.01 -46.08 9.06
CA SER A 21 20.70 -46.23 8.44
C SER A 21 20.62 -45.71 7.01
N ILE A 22 21.62 -45.01 6.48
CA ILE A 22 21.63 -44.44 5.12
C ILE A 22 21.28 -45.48 4.04
N ALA A 23 21.80 -46.70 4.16
CA ALA A 23 21.53 -47.78 3.22
C ALA A 23 20.16 -48.46 3.45
N ALA A 24 19.53 -48.26 4.60
CA ALA A 24 18.27 -48.91 4.98
C ALA A 24 17.05 -48.32 4.27
N ALA A 25 15.89 -48.94 4.50
CA ALA A 25 14.59 -48.51 3.99
C ALA A 25 14.16 -47.12 4.54
N PRO A 26 13.29 -46.37 3.83
CA PRO A 26 12.84 -45.03 4.23
C PRO A 26 12.38 -44.93 5.70
N ALA A 27 11.60 -45.91 6.19
CA ALA A 27 11.11 -45.93 7.57
C ALA A 27 12.24 -46.00 8.63
N ALA A 28 13.28 -46.81 8.38
CA ALA A 28 14.41 -46.93 9.30
C ALA A 28 15.29 -45.65 9.30
N ARG A 29 15.41 -44.99 8.14
CA ARG A 29 16.06 -43.68 8.04
C ARG A 29 15.26 -42.64 8.82
N LEU A 30 13.94 -42.61 8.67
CA LEU A 30 13.05 -41.66 9.33
C LEU A 30 13.18 -41.73 10.86
N GLU A 31 13.14 -42.92 11.44
CA GLU A 31 13.33 -43.09 12.89
C GLU A 31 14.71 -42.62 13.37
N SER A 32 15.75 -42.85 12.57
CA SER A 32 17.10 -42.37 12.90
C SER A 32 17.19 -40.84 12.86
N VAL A 33 16.55 -40.19 11.87
CA VAL A 33 16.52 -38.72 11.76
C VAL A 33 15.71 -38.12 12.90
N ARG A 34 14.54 -38.67 13.26
CA ARG A 34 13.72 -38.20 14.40
C ARG A 34 14.51 -38.15 15.71
N ALA A 35 15.33 -39.17 15.97
CA ALA A 35 16.18 -39.22 17.15
C ALA A 35 17.19 -38.05 17.19
N VAL A 36 17.79 -37.69 16.05
CA VAL A 36 18.71 -36.54 15.95
C VAL A 36 17.95 -35.21 16.01
N THR A 37 16.80 -35.09 15.33
CA THR A 37 15.97 -33.86 15.33
C THR A 37 15.57 -33.44 16.74
N GLY A 38 15.21 -34.39 17.59
CA GLY A 38 14.84 -34.12 18.98
C GLY A 38 15.96 -33.48 19.78
N LEU A 39 17.19 -33.97 19.62
CA LEU A 39 18.38 -33.49 20.34
C LEU A 39 18.83 -32.11 19.85
N LEU A 40 18.78 -31.86 18.54
CA LEU A 40 19.19 -30.57 17.95
C LEU A 40 18.22 -29.41 18.25
N ARG A 41 17.15 -29.64 19.01
CA ARG A 41 16.33 -28.54 19.58
C ARG A 41 17.06 -27.81 20.71
N GLU A 42 17.91 -28.52 21.44
CA GLU A 42 18.67 -27.98 22.58
C GLU A 42 19.95 -27.28 22.10
N ALA A 43 20.36 -26.19 22.77
CA ALA A 43 21.50 -25.39 22.35
C ALA A 43 22.84 -26.17 22.38
N GLN A 44 23.12 -26.89 23.47
CA GLN A 44 24.40 -27.57 23.66
C GLN A 44 24.65 -28.71 22.63
N PRO A 45 23.67 -29.58 22.30
CA PRO A 45 23.80 -30.51 21.17
C PRO A 45 24.01 -29.81 19.82
N ARG A 46 23.37 -28.66 19.55
CA ARG A 46 23.61 -27.94 18.28
C ARG A 46 25.05 -27.46 18.14
N GLU A 47 25.61 -26.86 19.18
CA GLU A 47 26.97 -26.31 19.14
C GLU A 47 28.02 -27.41 18.97
N THR A 48 27.77 -28.57 19.58
CA THR A 48 28.65 -29.75 19.53
C THR A 48 28.42 -30.65 18.33
N ALA A 49 27.43 -30.35 17.47
CA ALA A 49 27.17 -31.13 16.26
C ALA A 49 28.40 -31.15 15.34
N GLU A 50 28.69 -32.35 14.83
CA GLU A 50 29.79 -32.59 13.90
C GLU A 50 29.31 -32.49 12.45
N GLU A 51 30.22 -32.14 11.55
CA GLU A 51 29.96 -32.07 10.10
C GLU A 51 29.43 -33.41 9.53
N SER A 52 29.88 -34.54 10.09
CA SER A 52 29.44 -35.89 9.71
C SER A 52 27.92 -36.06 9.73
N ILE A 53 27.24 -35.45 10.71
CA ILE A 53 25.77 -35.48 10.83
C ILE A 53 25.12 -34.83 9.61
N PHE A 54 25.61 -33.66 9.20
CA PHE A 54 25.06 -32.92 8.08
C PHE A 54 25.41 -33.57 6.73
N GLN A 55 26.59 -34.18 6.63
CA GLN A 55 26.95 -35.01 5.47
C GLN A 55 26.01 -36.22 5.33
N ASP A 56 25.67 -36.88 6.44
CA ASP A 56 24.78 -38.04 6.42
C ASP A 56 23.32 -37.63 6.12
N LEU A 57 22.84 -36.51 6.66
CA LEU A 57 21.55 -35.93 6.28
C LEU A 57 21.49 -35.55 4.79
N LEU A 58 22.57 -34.98 4.23
CA LEU A 58 22.66 -34.69 2.81
C LEU A 58 22.56 -35.96 1.95
N LYS A 59 23.26 -37.04 2.34
CA LYS A 59 23.17 -38.34 1.65
C LYS A 59 21.74 -38.89 1.70
N ILE A 60 21.08 -38.81 2.85
CA ILE A 60 19.69 -39.25 3.04
C ILE A 60 18.73 -38.43 2.17
N LEU A 61 18.86 -37.10 2.16
CA LEU A 61 18.06 -36.20 1.31
C LEU A 61 18.27 -36.48 -0.18
N THR A 62 19.53 -36.68 -0.60
CA THR A 62 19.86 -36.99 -2.00
C THR A 62 19.27 -38.34 -2.42
N LYS A 63 19.30 -39.34 -1.52
CA LYS A 63 18.67 -40.63 -1.77
C LYS A 63 17.16 -40.51 -1.87
N ALA A 64 16.52 -39.79 -0.93
CA ALA A 64 15.08 -39.53 -0.96
C ALA A 64 14.65 -38.76 -2.22
N LEU A 65 15.44 -37.78 -2.67
CA LEU A 65 15.23 -37.06 -3.92
C LEU A 65 15.16 -38.04 -5.11
N ASN A 66 16.15 -38.93 -5.24
CA ASN A 66 16.20 -39.91 -6.33
C ASN A 66 15.03 -40.91 -6.26
N GLU A 67 14.66 -41.36 -5.06
CA GLU A 67 13.51 -42.24 -4.83
C GLU A 67 12.19 -41.56 -5.24
N ILE A 68 12.00 -40.28 -4.92
CA ILE A 68 10.82 -39.49 -5.33
C ILE A 68 10.82 -39.27 -6.86
N GLU A 69 11.97 -38.93 -7.46
CA GLU A 69 12.09 -38.78 -8.92
C GLU A 69 11.75 -40.07 -9.68
N GLN A 70 12.14 -41.23 -9.15
CA GLN A 70 11.81 -42.52 -9.73
C GLN A 70 10.32 -42.85 -9.61
N ALA A 71 9.73 -42.64 -8.42
CA ALA A 71 8.29 -42.82 -8.21
C ALA A 71 7.45 -41.96 -9.16
N TYR A 72 7.93 -40.75 -9.47
CA TYR A 72 7.27 -39.85 -10.41
C TYR A 72 7.33 -40.34 -11.88
N LYS A 73 8.45 -40.96 -12.30
CA LYS A 73 8.64 -41.44 -13.68
C LYS A 73 7.93 -42.77 -13.96
N ASP A 74 7.95 -43.68 -13.01
CA ASP A 74 7.63 -45.08 -13.28
C ASP A 74 6.15 -45.45 -13.06
N SER A 75 5.29 -44.51 -12.63
CA SER A 75 3.85 -44.75 -12.36
C SER A 75 3.60 -46.01 -11.50
N CYS A 76 4.57 -46.42 -10.69
CA CYS A 76 4.60 -47.75 -10.09
C CYS A 76 4.09 -47.69 -8.66
N GLU A 77 3.04 -48.47 -8.37
CA GLU A 77 2.32 -48.58 -7.08
C GLU A 77 3.17 -49.11 -5.90
N LEU A 78 4.49 -49.25 -6.04
CA LEU A 78 5.34 -50.02 -5.13
C LEU A 78 6.28 -49.18 -4.24
N LEU A 79 6.31 -47.85 -4.37
CA LEU A 79 7.09 -46.98 -3.49
C LEU A 79 6.17 -46.29 -2.46
N ASP A 80 6.50 -46.44 -1.17
CA ASP A 80 5.87 -45.67 -0.09
C ASP A 80 6.35 -44.21 -0.12
N LEU A 81 5.78 -43.46 -1.08
CA LEU A 81 6.05 -42.05 -1.32
C LEU A 81 5.80 -41.22 -0.06
N ASP A 82 4.76 -41.56 0.71
CA ASP A 82 4.41 -40.89 1.96
C ASP A 82 5.53 -41.00 2.99
N THR A 83 6.09 -42.18 3.22
CA THR A 83 7.24 -42.32 4.13
C THR A 83 8.46 -41.56 3.61
N CYS A 84 8.68 -41.48 2.29
CA CYS A 84 9.75 -40.67 1.73
C CYS A 84 9.53 -39.16 1.97
N LEU A 85 8.30 -38.67 1.78
CA LEU A 85 7.94 -37.27 2.05
C LEU A 85 8.05 -36.93 3.55
N LEU A 86 7.61 -37.84 4.42
CA LEU A 86 7.79 -37.71 5.88
C LEU A 86 9.27 -37.68 6.28
N LEU A 87 10.10 -38.51 5.65
CA LEU A 87 11.56 -38.52 5.84
C LEU A 87 12.17 -37.19 5.42
N VAL A 88 11.80 -36.66 4.25
CA VAL A 88 12.26 -35.36 3.75
C VAL A 88 11.88 -34.24 4.71
N ALA A 89 10.61 -34.19 5.12
CA ALA A 89 10.13 -33.20 6.08
C ALA A 89 10.94 -33.26 7.38
N GLU A 90 11.21 -34.46 7.89
CA GLU A 90 11.95 -34.65 9.14
C GLU A 90 13.43 -34.27 9.01
N CYS A 91 14.06 -34.56 7.86
CA CYS A 91 15.42 -34.09 7.57
C CYS A 91 15.48 -32.56 7.63
N PHE A 92 14.53 -31.86 7.01
CA PHE A 92 14.50 -30.39 7.05
C PHE A 92 14.17 -29.84 8.43
N ARG A 93 13.32 -30.50 9.23
CA ARG A 93 13.15 -30.12 10.65
C ARG A 93 14.46 -30.25 11.43
N CYS A 94 15.20 -31.33 11.21
CA CYS A 94 16.51 -31.57 11.81
C CYS A 94 17.48 -30.44 11.48
N LEU A 95 17.64 -30.15 10.18
CA LEU A 95 18.54 -29.11 9.66
C LEU A 95 18.13 -27.72 10.14
N ARG A 96 16.83 -27.38 10.05
CA ARG A 96 16.29 -26.10 10.52
C ARG A 96 16.59 -25.86 12.00
N ASN A 97 16.41 -26.89 12.83
CA ASN A 97 16.71 -26.78 14.25
C ASN A 97 18.21 -26.54 14.46
N ALA A 98 19.07 -27.27 13.73
CA ALA A 98 20.52 -27.16 13.83
C ALA A 98 21.09 -25.78 13.44
N CYS A 99 20.38 -25.00 12.62
CA CYS A 99 20.78 -23.64 12.22
C CYS A 99 20.52 -22.56 13.28
N VAL A 100 19.58 -22.76 14.21
CA VAL A 100 19.09 -21.70 15.11
C VAL A 100 20.25 -21.15 15.94
N GLU A 101 20.58 -19.87 15.70
CA GLU A 101 21.66 -19.13 16.37
C GLU A 101 23.03 -19.84 16.30
N CYS A 102 23.30 -20.59 15.22
CA CYS A 102 24.54 -21.36 15.09
C CYS A 102 25.22 -21.14 13.73
N ALA A 103 26.04 -20.09 13.63
CA ALA A 103 26.78 -19.74 12.40
C ALA A 103 27.67 -20.88 11.90
N LYS A 104 28.37 -21.59 12.81
CA LYS A 104 29.17 -22.78 12.48
C LYS A 104 28.37 -23.80 11.67
N ASN A 105 27.17 -24.15 12.14
CA ASN A 105 26.34 -25.15 11.47
C ASN A 105 25.79 -24.63 10.14
N GLN A 106 25.39 -23.35 10.08
CA GLN A 106 24.96 -22.72 8.84
C GLN A 106 26.06 -22.78 7.76
N ASP A 107 27.30 -22.45 8.12
CA ASP A 107 28.45 -22.46 7.22
C ASP A 107 28.79 -23.88 6.73
N VAL A 108 28.84 -24.85 7.65
CA VAL A 108 29.07 -26.26 7.31
C VAL A 108 28.01 -26.75 6.34
N MET A 109 26.72 -26.51 6.62
CA MET A 109 25.63 -26.95 5.75
C MET A 109 25.67 -26.28 4.37
N ARG A 110 25.99 -24.98 4.31
CA ARG A 110 26.19 -24.26 3.04
C ARG A 110 27.31 -24.91 2.23
N ASN A 111 28.47 -25.12 2.85
CA ASN A 111 29.66 -25.65 2.19
C ASN A 111 29.46 -27.09 1.69
N LEU A 112 28.64 -27.88 2.37
CA LEU A 112 28.23 -29.22 1.93
C LEU A 112 27.25 -29.20 0.73
N GLY A 113 26.71 -28.03 0.37
CA GLY A 113 25.76 -27.90 -0.74
C GLY A 113 24.30 -28.20 -0.38
N LEU A 114 23.94 -28.18 0.91
CA LEU A 114 22.56 -28.43 1.33
C LEU A 114 21.57 -27.41 0.75
N ILE A 115 21.98 -26.15 0.57
CA ILE A 115 21.12 -25.11 -0.04
C ILE A 115 20.69 -25.53 -1.46
N THR A 116 21.65 -25.91 -2.31
CA THR A 116 21.37 -26.30 -3.69
C THR A 116 20.50 -27.56 -3.76
N THR A 117 20.77 -28.54 -2.90
CA THR A 117 19.96 -29.76 -2.80
C THR A 117 18.53 -29.45 -2.35
N SER A 118 18.34 -28.57 -1.37
CA SER A 118 17.02 -28.12 -0.92
C SER A 118 16.21 -27.47 -2.03
N VAL A 119 16.82 -26.56 -2.79
CA VAL A 119 16.12 -25.88 -3.90
C VAL A 119 15.75 -26.87 -5.01
N ARG A 120 16.62 -27.83 -5.35
CA ARG A 120 16.29 -28.91 -6.30
C ARG A 120 15.13 -29.75 -5.81
N LEU A 121 15.13 -30.11 -4.53
CA LEU A 121 14.05 -30.88 -3.92
C LEU A 121 12.74 -30.11 -3.95
N ILE A 122 12.75 -28.82 -3.62
CA ILE A 122 11.53 -28.00 -3.69
C ILE A 122 10.97 -27.97 -5.11
N LYS A 123 11.81 -27.79 -6.14
CA LYS A 123 11.38 -27.83 -7.55
C LYS A 123 10.78 -29.20 -7.92
N LEU A 124 11.31 -30.29 -7.38
CA LEU A 124 10.74 -31.63 -7.56
C LEU A 124 9.36 -31.76 -6.88
N LEU A 125 9.22 -31.33 -5.63
CA LEU A 125 7.95 -31.37 -4.90
C LEU A 125 6.88 -30.50 -5.59
N ASP A 126 7.29 -29.38 -6.17
CA ASP A 126 6.41 -28.52 -6.98
C ASP A 126 5.91 -29.24 -8.24
N GLY A 127 6.73 -30.08 -8.88
CA GLY A 127 6.34 -30.84 -10.08
C GLY A 127 5.33 -31.98 -9.87
N ILE A 128 5.07 -32.40 -8.62
CA ILE A 128 4.12 -33.47 -8.31
C ILE A 128 2.69 -32.92 -8.38
N GLN A 129 1.81 -33.55 -9.18
CA GLN A 129 0.46 -33.03 -9.44
C GLN A 129 -0.47 -33.06 -8.22
N ILE A 130 -0.45 -34.14 -7.44
CA ILE A 130 -1.32 -34.31 -6.28
C ILE A 130 -0.62 -33.74 -5.05
N LYS A 131 -1.18 -32.66 -4.51
CA LYS A 131 -0.62 -31.93 -3.37
C LYS A 131 -1.23 -32.42 -2.06
N GLU A 132 -0.83 -33.61 -1.62
CA GLU A 132 -1.26 -34.16 -0.33
C GLU A 132 -0.49 -33.54 0.85
N GLU A 133 -1.03 -33.68 2.06
CA GLU A 133 -0.47 -33.04 3.26
C GLU A 133 0.99 -33.45 3.58
N PRO A 134 1.45 -34.71 3.36
CA PRO A 134 2.86 -35.06 3.52
C PRO A 134 3.78 -34.25 2.60
N LEU A 135 3.36 -34.03 1.35
CA LEU A 135 4.10 -33.24 0.37
C LEU A 135 4.16 -31.77 0.78
N LEU A 136 3.01 -31.18 1.12
CA LEU A 136 2.95 -29.81 1.58
C LEU A 136 3.80 -29.60 2.83
N THR A 137 3.79 -30.58 3.75
CA THR A 137 4.63 -30.55 4.95
C THR A 137 6.12 -30.60 4.62
N ALA A 138 6.55 -31.46 3.71
CA ALA A 138 7.94 -31.51 3.24
C ALA A 138 8.37 -30.18 2.61
N PHE A 139 7.51 -29.60 1.76
CA PHE A 139 7.75 -28.31 1.11
C PHE A 139 7.89 -27.19 2.16
N ARG A 140 6.91 -27.05 3.06
CA ARG A 140 6.92 -26.06 4.15
C ARG A 140 8.20 -26.18 5.00
N CYS A 141 8.58 -27.39 5.42
CA CYS A 141 9.81 -27.60 6.21
C CYS A 141 11.07 -27.23 5.42
N SER A 142 11.11 -27.48 4.11
CA SER A 142 12.23 -27.09 3.24
C SER A 142 12.43 -25.58 3.21
N LEU A 143 11.34 -24.80 3.05
CA LEU A 143 11.40 -23.33 3.08
C LEU A 143 11.82 -22.79 4.44
N GLN A 144 11.30 -23.36 5.54
CA GLN A 144 11.72 -22.96 6.89
C GLN A 144 13.22 -23.21 7.14
N PHE A 145 13.78 -24.30 6.61
CA PHE A 145 15.22 -24.53 6.66
C PHE A 145 15.99 -23.45 5.90
N LEU A 146 15.56 -23.08 4.69
CA LEU A 146 16.19 -22.01 3.91
C LEU A 146 16.18 -20.67 4.64
N GLY A 147 15.10 -20.35 5.35
CA GLY A 147 15.02 -19.13 6.17
C GLY A 147 16.05 -19.16 7.31
N ASN A 148 16.11 -20.26 8.05
CA ASN A 148 17.00 -20.38 9.21
C ASN A 148 18.49 -20.48 8.84
N ILE A 149 18.85 -21.10 7.71
CA ILE A 149 20.25 -21.15 7.26
C ILE A 149 20.74 -19.78 6.76
N ALA A 150 19.83 -18.93 6.29
CA ALA A 150 20.10 -17.56 5.84
C ALA A 150 20.10 -16.52 6.98
N ALA A 151 19.43 -16.81 8.09
CA ALA A 151 19.25 -15.88 9.19
C ALA A 151 20.61 -15.44 9.77
N GLY A 152 20.93 -14.15 9.61
CA GLY A 152 22.19 -13.56 10.06
C GLY A 152 23.45 -14.02 9.29
N ASN A 153 23.30 -14.72 8.16
CA ASN A 153 24.42 -15.30 7.41
C ASN A 153 24.40 -14.87 5.93
N GLY A 154 25.20 -13.84 5.61
CA GLY A 154 25.24 -13.23 4.28
C GLY A 154 25.65 -14.20 3.15
N ASP A 155 26.60 -15.09 3.41
CA ASP A 155 27.06 -16.08 2.41
C ASP A 155 25.95 -17.09 2.06
N SER A 156 25.18 -17.52 3.07
CA SER A 156 24.01 -18.37 2.87
C SER A 156 22.88 -17.63 2.14
N GLN A 157 22.63 -16.35 2.48
CA GLN A 157 21.66 -15.50 1.76
C GLN A 157 22.02 -15.35 0.27
N ASN A 158 23.31 -15.16 -0.03
CA ASN A 158 23.79 -15.04 -1.41
C ASN A 158 23.71 -16.37 -2.17
N SER A 159 24.02 -17.48 -1.49
CA SER A 159 23.90 -18.83 -2.05
C SER A 159 22.45 -19.18 -2.39
N ILE A 160 21.50 -18.84 -1.52
CA ILE A 160 20.07 -19.01 -1.76
C ILE A 160 19.64 -18.15 -2.96
N TRP A 161 19.95 -16.85 -2.92
CA TRP A 161 19.58 -15.92 -3.99
C TRP A 161 20.02 -16.44 -5.36
N LYS A 162 21.28 -16.85 -5.49
CA LYS A 162 21.85 -17.38 -6.74
C LYS A 162 21.12 -18.59 -7.33
N CYS A 163 20.53 -19.44 -6.50
CA CYS A 163 19.91 -20.70 -6.97
C CYS A 163 18.38 -20.69 -6.98
N ALA A 164 17.75 -19.78 -6.22
CA ALA A 164 16.30 -19.70 -6.05
C ALA A 164 15.68 -18.53 -6.84
N PHE A 165 16.39 -17.41 -6.96
CA PHE A 165 15.83 -16.20 -7.57
C PHE A 165 15.94 -16.21 -9.11
N PRO A 166 14.92 -15.75 -9.86
CA PRO A 166 13.59 -15.32 -9.40
C PRO A 166 12.58 -16.48 -9.31
N ASP A 167 12.79 -17.57 -10.07
CA ASP A 167 11.77 -18.57 -10.38
C ASP A 167 11.14 -19.23 -9.15
N LEU A 168 11.95 -19.67 -8.19
CA LEU A 168 11.44 -20.37 -7.01
C LEU A 168 10.52 -19.45 -6.19
N PHE A 169 10.92 -18.18 -6.03
CA PHE A 169 10.10 -17.22 -5.30
C PHE A 169 8.79 -16.94 -6.02
N LEU A 170 8.80 -16.79 -7.34
CA LEU A 170 7.57 -16.61 -8.12
C LEU A 170 6.61 -17.81 -7.97
N THR A 171 7.12 -19.03 -8.12
CA THR A 171 6.34 -20.25 -7.92
C THR A 171 5.72 -20.26 -6.52
N CYS A 172 6.53 -20.09 -5.47
CA CYS A 172 6.05 -20.18 -4.10
C CYS A 172 5.10 -19.03 -3.69
N LEU A 173 5.28 -17.81 -4.20
CA LEU A 173 4.38 -16.68 -3.92
C LEU A 173 3.01 -16.80 -4.60
N THR A 174 2.87 -17.68 -5.59
CA THR A 174 1.60 -17.97 -6.29
C THR A 174 0.93 -19.26 -5.83
N TYR A 175 1.51 -19.93 -4.82
CA TYR A 175 1.04 -21.21 -4.33
C TYR A 175 -0.26 -21.07 -3.54
N SER A 176 -1.12 -22.10 -3.59
CA SER A 176 -2.42 -22.08 -2.89
C SER A 176 -2.31 -22.25 -1.38
N ASP A 177 -1.23 -22.88 -0.90
CA ASP A 177 -0.97 -23.08 0.52
C ASP A 177 -0.39 -21.80 1.17
N GLU A 178 -1.16 -21.20 2.06
CA GLU A 178 -0.79 -19.95 2.75
C GLU A 178 0.52 -20.06 3.54
N LYS A 179 0.81 -21.23 4.12
CA LYS A 179 2.06 -21.44 4.89
C LYS A 179 3.27 -21.46 3.97
N ILE A 180 3.17 -22.07 2.79
CA ILE A 180 4.23 -22.01 1.76
C ILE A 180 4.48 -20.57 1.34
N VAL A 181 3.43 -19.79 1.07
CA VAL A 181 3.54 -18.36 0.72
C VAL A 181 4.22 -17.58 1.86
N ALA A 182 3.77 -17.77 3.11
CA ALA A 182 4.34 -17.09 4.27
C ALA A 182 5.83 -17.45 4.50
N TYR A 183 6.20 -18.74 4.40
CA TYR A 183 7.60 -19.15 4.53
C TYR A 183 8.46 -18.70 3.35
N CYS A 184 7.89 -18.60 2.15
CA CYS A 184 8.57 -17.99 1.01
C CYS A 184 8.87 -16.52 1.26
N CYS A 185 7.90 -15.74 1.75
CA CYS A 185 8.12 -14.36 2.15
C CYS A 185 9.19 -14.24 3.25
N MET A 186 9.20 -15.13 4.24
CA MET A 186 10.26 -15.16 5.28
C MET A 186 11.66 -15.36 4.68
N VAL A 187 11.81 -16.32 3.74
CA VAL A 187 13.10 -16.54 3.05
C VAL A 187 13.48 -15.33 2.21
N LEU A 188 12.52 -14.75 1.48
CA LEU A 188 12.73 -13.58 0.62
C LEU A 188 13.17 -12.37 1.45
N PHE A 189 12.45 -12.04 2.52
CA PHE A 189 12.80 -11.01 3.49
C PHE A 189 14.22 -11.19 4.01
N THR A 190 14.54 -12.39 4.48
CA THR A 190 15.85 -12.69 5.08
C THR A 190 16.99 -12.52 4.08
N CYS A 191 16.75 -12.77 2.78
CA CYS A 191 17.77 -12.68 1.75
C CYS A 191 17.91 -11.28 1.15
N LEU A 192 16.88 -10.43 1.21
CA LEU A 192 16.88 -9.10 0.60
C LEU A 192 17.86 -8.16 1.29
N ASN A 193 18.56 -7.37 0.48
CA ASN A 193 19.41 -6.27 0.91
C ASN A 193 19.35 -5.14 -0.14
N SER A 194 20.07 -4.04 0.07
CA SER A 194 20.02 -2.89 -0.83
C SER A 194 20.47 -3.21 -2.27
N GLU A 195 21.38 -4.16 -2.47
CA GLU A 195 21.82 -4.59 -3.80
C GLU A 195 20.75 -5.43 -4.49
N LYS A 196 20.21 -6.43 -3.80
CA LYS A 196 19.16 -7.33 -4.33
C LYS A 196 17.84 -6.61 -4.57
N VAL A 197 17.52 -5.56 -3.82
CA VAL A 197 16.38 -4.69 -4.10
C VAL A 197 16.56 -3.95 -5.43
N ARG A 198 17.79 -3.59 -5.82
CA ARG A 198 18.06 -2.99 -7.13
C ARG A 198 17.89 -4.01 -8.26
N GLU A 199 18.20 -5.29 -8.04
CA GLU A 199 17.93 -6.36 -9.03
C GLU A 199 16.42 -6.51 -9.32
N LEU A 200 15.53 -6.11 -8.40
CA LEU A 200 14.08 -6.10 -8.62
C LEU A 200 13.62 -5.00 -9.61
N LEU A 201 14.49 -4.02 -9.93
CA LEU A 201 14.20 -3.02 -10.95
C LEU A 201 14.22 -3.60 -12.36
N ASP A 202 14.91 -4.73 -12.55
CA ASP A 202 14.96 -5.40 -13.84
C ASP A 202 13.54 -5.86 -14.23
N PRO A 203 13.06 -5.57 -15.45
CA PRO A 203 11.69 -5.86 -15.85
C PRO A 203 11.27 -7.33 -15.66
N GLU A 204 12.19 -8.27 -15.82
CA GLU A 204 11.96 -9.71 -15.63
C GLU A 204 11.74 -10.06 -14.14
N ASN A 205 12.41 -9.35 -13.25
CA ASN A 205 12.41 -9.59 -11.80
C ASN A 205 11.30 -8.80 -11.07
N LEU A 206 10.81 -7.72 -11.66
CA LEU A 206 9.77 -6.86 -11.09
C LEU A 206 8.50 -7.63 -10.69
N THR A 207 8.19 -8.72 -11.40
CA THR A 207 7.06 -9.61 -11.11
C THR A 207 7.11 -10.16 -9.68
N VAL A 208 8.30 -10.39 -9.11
CA VAL A 208 8.45 -10.85 -7.71
C VAL A 208 7.91 -9.79 -6.76
N ALA A 209 8.31 -8.53 -6.93
CA ALA A 209 7.85 -7.42 -6.09
C ALA A 209 6.35 -7.14 -6.25
N LEU A 210 5.82 -7.22 -7.47
CA LEU A 210 4.38 -7.12 -7.73
C LEU A 210 3.60 -8.25 -7.03
N ARG A 211 4.13 -9.48 -7.06
CA ARG A 211 3.49 -10.61 -6.40
C ARG A 211 3.52 -10.49 -4.87
N VAL A 212 4.57 -9.94 -4.28
CA VAL A 212 4.61 -9.62 -2.84
C VAL A 212 3.48 -8.66 -2.44
N LEU A 213 3.25 -7.60 -3.22
CA LEU A 213 2.13 -6.67 -2.96
C LEU A 213 0.77 -7.35 -3.09
N LYS A 214 0.64 -8.26 -4.07
CA LYS A 214 -0.58 -9.05 -4.24
C LYS A 214 -0.80 -10.01 -3.08
N VAL A 215 0.24 -10.66 -2.57
CA VAL A 215 0.18 -11.51 -1.37
C VAL A 215 -0.27 -10.69 -0.16
N TYR A 216 0.28 -9.50 0.06
CA TYR A 216 -0.16 -8.64 1.17
C TYR A 216 -1.67 -8.32 1.09
N LYS A 217 -2.18 -8.04 -0.12
CA LYS A 217 -3.59 -7.77 -0.34
C LYS A 217 -4.48 -9.00 -0.14
N GLU A 218 -4.04 -10.17 -0.60
CA GLU A 218 -4.81 -11.43 -0.54
C GLU A 218 -4.76 -12.06 0.86
N GLN A 219 -3.65 -11.90 1.57
CA GLN A 219 -3.36 -12.51 2.86
C GLN A 219 -2.98 -11.42 3.87
N LEU A 220 -3.98 -10.65 4.32
CA LEU A 220 -3.86 -9.49 5.23
C LEU A 220 -3.14 -9.80 6.57
N GLU A 221 -2.86 -11.07 6.87
CA GLU A 221 -2.13 -11.53 8.07
C GLU A 221 -0.65 -11.88 7.82
N SER A 222 -0.15 -11.79 6.57
CA SER A 222 1.23 -12.14 6.26
C SER A 222 2.21 -11.02 6.67
N GLU A 223 2.63 -11.05 7.93
CA GLU A 223 3.62 -10.13 8.54
C GLU A 223 4.87 -9.99 7.66
N TRP A 224 5.35 -11.09 7.06
CA TRP A 224 6.53 -11.06 6.19
C TRP A 224 6.32 -10.25 4.92
N SER A 225 5.15 -10.31 4.29
CA SER A 225 4.87 -9.50 3.08
C SER A 225 4.85 -8.01 3.40
N PHE A 226 4.29 -7.63 4.54
CA PHE A 226 4.32 -6.27 5.08
C PHE A 226 5.78 -5.82 5.28
N LEU A 227 6.58 -6.62 6.01
CA LEU A 227 7.99 -6.32 6.30
C LEU A 227 8.85 -6.21 5.04
N ILE A 228 8.63 -7.05 4.02
CA ILE A 228 9.33 -6.92 2.73
C ILE A 228 9.07 -5.54 2.13
N VAL A 229 7.80 -5.11 2.09
CA VAL A 229 7.45 -3.82 1.49
C VAL A 229 8.05 -2.69 2.31
N THR A 230 7.77 -2.64 3.61
CA THR A 230 8.12 -1.51 4.47
C THR A 230 9.61 -1.39 4.77
N ASP A 231 10.32 -2.51 4.93
CA ASP A 231 11.73 -2.50 5.35
C ASP A 231 12.73 -2.72 4.20
N HIS A 232 12.26 -3.12 3.01
CA HIS A 232 13.10 -3.27 1.81
C HIS A 232 12.61 -2.49 0.60
N LEU A 233 11.39 -2.72 0.10
CA LEU A 233 10.96 -2.13 -1.18
C LEU A 233 10.84 -0.60 -1.11
N LEU A 234 10.27 -0.09 -0.01
CA LEU A 234 10.14 1.36 0.21
C LEU A 234 11.50 2.05 0.45
N LYS A 235 12.59 1.30 0.67
CA LYS A 235 13.94 1.87 0.75
C LYS A 235 14.53 2.25 -0.62
N CYS A 236 13.85 1.91 -1.72
CA CYS A 236 14.28 2.23 -3.08
C CYS A 236 13.24 3.09 -3.81
N PRO A 237 13.41 4.43 -3.87
CA PRO A 237 12.46 5.33 -4.53
C PRO A 237 12.18 4.99 -6.00
N GLU A 238 13.19 4.51 -6.73
CA GLU A 238 13.00 4.14 -8.14
C GLU A 238 12.13 2.89 -8.28
N LEU A 239 12.24 1.93 -7.36
CA LEU A 239 11.38 0.75 -7.36
C LEU A 239 9.94 1.13 -7.02
N VAL A 240 9.73 2.04 -6.05
CA VAL A 240 8.40 2.57 -5.71
C VAL A 240 7.73 3.19 -6.95
N LYS A 241 8.44 3.99 -7.73
CA LYS A 241 7.92 4.60 -8.97
C LYS A 241 7.52 3.55 -10.00
N VAL A 242 8.41 2.59 -10.25
CA VAL A 242 8.18 1.53 -11.26
C VAL A 242 7.02 0.64 -10.86
N LEU A 243 6.94 0.24 -9.58
CA LEU A 243 5.81 -0.51 -9.03
C LEU A 243 4.51 0.29 -9.19
N TYR A 244 4.46 1.52 -8.68
CA TYR A 244 3.27 2.37 -8.76
C TYR A 244 2.76 2.55 -10.20
N ALA A 245 3.66 2.67 -11.17
CA ALA A 245 3.30 2.76 -12.59
C ALA A 245 2.62 1.48 -13.12
N LYS A 246 3.03 0.30 -12.65
CA LYS A 246 2.50 -1.01 -13.08
C LYS A 246 1.26 -1.49 -12.33
N LEU A 247 1.03 -0.99 -11.12
CA LEU A 247 -0.13 -1.38 -10.29
C LEU A 247 -1.45 -0.83 -10.86
N SER A 248 -2.52 -1.62 -10.72
CA SER A 248 -3.90 -1.17 -10.92
C SER A 248 -4.29 -0.12 -9.86
N ASN A 249 -5.38 0.62 -10.07
CA ASN A 249 -5.82 1.63 -9.10
C ASN A 249 -6.11 1.03 -7.72
N GLN A 250 -6.72 -0.15 -7.64
CA GLN A 250 -6.97 -0.80 -6.35
C GLN A 250 -5.66 -1.23 -5.66
N GLU A 251 -4.68 -1.70 -6.40
CA GLU A 251 -3.39 -2.07 -5.82
C GLU A 251 -2.57 -0.83 -5.42
N ARG A 252 -2.72 0.30 -6.15
CA ARG A 252 -2.13 1.59 -5.76
C ARG A 252 -2.68 2.07 -4.41
N VAL A 253 -3.97 1.90 -4.16
CA VAL A 253 -4.59 2.23 -2.86
C VAL A 253 -3.91 1.45 -1.73
N THR A 254 -3.83 0.12 -1.86
CA THR A 254 -3.14 -0.74 -0.88
C THR A 254 -1.66 -0.36 -0.72
N PHE A 255 -0.98 -0.02 -1.81
CA PHE A 255 0.42 0.39 -1.75
C PHE A 255 0.61 1.73 -1.05
N LEU A 256 -0.30 2.69 -1.24
CA LEU A 256 -0.32 3.96 -0.53
C LEU A 256 -0.63 3.78 0.96
N GLU A 257 -1.48 2.81 1.33
CA GLU A 257 -1.75 2.45 2.73
C GLU A 257 -0.50 1.87 3.42
N LEU A 258 0.29 1.04 2.71
CA LEU A 258 1.58 0.56 3.20
C LEU A 258 2.59 1.71 3.40
N ILE A 259 2.65 2.64 2.45
CA ILE A 259 3.48 3.85 2.57
C ILE A 259 3.02 4.68 3.77
N MET A 260 1.71 4.89 3.92
CA MET A 260 1.12 5.60 5.06
C MET A 260 1.56 4.96 6.38
N SER A 261 1.34 3.65 6.52
CA SER A 261 1.71 2.90 7.72
C SER A 261 3.19 3.13 8.08
N LYS A 262 4.07 3.12 7.08
CA LYS A 262 5.50 3.32 7.29
C LYS A 262 5.86 4.76 7.68
N VAL A 263 5.20 5.76 7.09
CA VAL A 263 5.43 7.18 7.40
C VAL A 263 4.91 7.53 8.80
N SER A 264 3.82 6.89 9.25
CA SER A 264 3.25 7.08 10.58
C SER A 264 4.03 6.41 11.72
N GLU A 265 5.04 5.58 11.42
CA GLU A 265 5.89 4.98 12.45
C GLU A 265 6.68 6.07 13.20
N LYS A 266 6.52 6.14 14.52
CA LYS A 266 7.17 7.16 15.38
C LYS A 266 8.66 6.89 15.65
N ASN A 267 9.30 6.07 14.84
CA ASN A 267 10.69 5.66 15.03
C ASN A 267 11.65 6.80 14.62
N SER A 268 12.80 6.90 15.28
CA SER A 268 13.85 7.84 14.88
C SER A 268 14.41 7.42 13.52
N VAL A 269 14.12 8.20 12.49
CA VAL A 269 14.55 7.94 11.11
C VAL A 269 16.00 8.42 10.92
N THR A 270 16.83 7.60 10.27
CA THR A 270 18.20 8.00 9.92
C THR A 270 18.22 9.06 8.80
N SER A 271 19.33 9.77 8.61
CA SER A 271 19.43 10.78 7.52
C SER A 271 19.28 10.17 6.13
N GLU A 272 19.76 8.93 5.93
CA GLU A 272 19.64 8.19 4.67
C GLU A 272 18.19 7.80 4.39
N GLU A 273 17.49 7.28 5.39
CA GLU A 273 16.06 6.95 5.27
C GLU A 273 15.22 8.20 5.03
N MET A 274 15.57 9.33 5.66
CA MET A 274 14.90 10.61 5.42
C MET A 274 15.05 11.04 3.95
N ASN A 275 16.24 10.92 3.36
CA ASN A 275 16.47 11.25 1.95
C ASN A 275 15.63 10.37 1.01
N VAL A 276 15.53 9.08 1.33
CA VAL A 276 14.67 8.15 0.59
C VAL A 276 13.21 8.60 0.63
N PHE A 277 12.69 8.93 1.81
CA PHE A 277 11.31 9.41 1.92
C PHE A 277 11.08 10.74 1.22
N MET A 278 12.04 11.68 1.22
CA MET A 278 11.92 12.92 0.45
C MET A 278 11.71 12.65 -1.05
N ARG A 279 12.46 11.71 -1.62
CA ARG A 279 12.31 11.32 -3.04
C ARG A 279 10.98 10.63 -3.33
N ILE A 280 10.45 9.86 -2.37
CA ILE A 280 9.12 9.27 -2.47
C ILE A 280 8.06 10.37 -2.38
N ALA A 281 8.21 11.31 -1.46
CA ALA A 281 7.31 12.44 -1.26
C ALA A 281 7.21 13.31 -2.53
N ASP A 282 8.34 13.60 -3.20
CA ASP A 282 8.35 14.30 -4.49
C ASP A 282 7.55 13.56 -5.57
N PHE A 283 7.73 12.25 -5.64
CA PHE A 283 7.02 11.42 -6.58
C PHE A 283 5.51 11.40 -6.30
N LEU A 284 5.10 11.23 -5.04
CA LEU A 284 3.69 11.23 -4.66
C LEU A 284 3.05 12.60 -4.84
N ALA A 285 3.76 13.68 -4.52
CA ALA A 285 3.33 15.05 -4.80
C ALA A 285 3.10 15.27 -6.29
N SER A 286 4.01 14.78 -7.14
CA SER A 286 3.81 14.83 -8.60
C SER A 286 2.59 14.03 -9.03
N CYS A 287 2.43 12.81 -8.54
CA CYS A 287 1.26 11.97 -8.86
C CYS A 287 -0.05 12.65 -8.44
N PHE A 288 -0.07 13.31 -7.28
CA PHE A 288 -1.23 14.04 -6.81
C PHE A 288 -1.55 15.21 -7.75
N ARG A 289 -0.56 16.03 -8.12
CA ARG A 289 -0.76 17.12 -9.10
C ARG A 289 -1.33 16.63 -10.42
N ASP A 290 -0.83 15.52 -10.94
CA ASP A 290 -1.24 15.00 -12.24
C ASP A 290 -2.65 14.40 -12.25
N LYS A 291 -3.13 13.90 -11.10
CA LYS A 291 -4.36 13.09 -11.01
C LYS A 291 -5.49 13.72 -10.19
N CYS A 292 -5.22 14.80 -9.46
CA CYS A 292 -6.16 15.37 -8.49
C CYS A 292 -7.57 15.67 -9.04
N GLU A 293 -7.67 16.06 -10.31
CA GLU A 293 -8.93 16.32 -11.01
C GLU A 293 -9.86 15.09 -11.10
N ALA A 294 -9.33 13.87 -10.98
CA ALA A 294 -10.13 12.64 -11.05
C ALA A 294 -11.22 12.59 -9.96
N VAL A 295 -11.02 13.28 -8.84
CA VAL A 295 -11.98 13.39 -7.73
C VAL A 295 -13.21 14.20 -8.12
N LEU A 296 -13.09 15.14 -9.05
CA LEU A 296 -14.24 15.92 -9.54
C LEU A 296 -15.23 15.05 -10.34
N LYS A 297 -14.80 13.91 -10.89
CA LYS A 297 -15.72 12.95 -11.54
C LYS A 297 -16.72 12.33 -10.56
N LEU A 298 -16.50 12.44 -9.25
CA LEU A 298 -17.43 11.93 -8.24
C LEU A 298 -18.69 12.80 -8.11
N THR A 299 -18.74 13.97 -8.75
CA THR A 299 -19.93 14.83 -8.72
C THR A 299 -21.08 14.27 -9.56
N SER A 300 -20.81 13.44 -10.58
CA SER A 300 -21.81 12.94 -11.55
C SER A 300 -22.47 11.62 -11.15
N ALA A 301 -22.10 11.03 -10.00
CA ALA A 301 -22.72 9.77 -9.55
C ALA A 301 -24.18 9.92 -9.09
N ALA A 302 -24.66 11.16 -8.94
CA ALA A 302 -26.08 11.46 -8.67
C ALA A 302 -26.96 11.48 -9.94
N ASP A 303 -26.37 11.48 -11.14
CA ASP A 303 -27.10 11.63 -12.41
C ASP A 303 -27.32 10.29 -13.16
N ALA A 304 -27.43 9.17 -12.43
CA ALA A 304 -27.75 7.88 -13.04
C ALA A 304 -29.20 7.77 -13.57
N GLU A 305 -30.02 8.82 -13.41
CA GLU A 305 -31.40 8.86 -13.94
C GLU A 305 -31.55 9.65 -15.26
N ASP A 306 -30.50 10.31 -15.77
CA ASP A 306 -30.60 11.16 -16.98
C ASP A 306 -29.64 10.73 -18.11
N GLU A 307 -29.72 9.45 -18.51
CA GLU A 307 -29.06 8.94 -19.73
C GLU A 307 -29.59 9.60 -21.03
N VAL A 308 -30.77 10.22 -21.00
CA VAL A 308 -31.44 10.77 -22.19
C VAL A 308 -30.91 12.16 -22.58
N THR A 309 -30.56 13.01 -21.60
CA THR A 309 -30.05 14.37 -21.85
C THR A 309 -28.58 14.38 -22.27
N ASN A 310 -27.78 13.43 -21.79
CA ASN A 310 -26.38 13.26 -22.20
C ASN A 310 -26.24 12.80 -23.67
N GLY A 311 -27.19 12.00 -24.18
CA GLY A 311 -27.26 11.65 -25.61
C GLY A 311 -27.58 12.85 -26.52
N LEU A 312 -28.37 13.81 -26.03
CA LEU A 312 -28.71 15.03 -26.78
C LEU A 312 -27.54 16.02 -26.88
N TRP A 313 -26.69 16.11 -25.85
CA TRP A 313 -25.46 16.90 -25.91
C TRP A 313 -24.42 16.30 -26.86
N ALA A 314 -24.29 14.97 -26.89
CA ALA A 314 -23.45 14.29 -27.87
C ALA A 314 -23.93 14.51 -29.32
N ALA A 315 -25.24 14.46 -29.55
CA ALA A 315 -25.84 14.74 -30.87
C ALA A 315 -25.73 16.23 -31.27
N PHE A 316 -25.84 17.15 -30.32
CA PHE A 316 -25.63 18.59 -30.54
C PHE A 316 -24.17 18.92 -30.85
N TRP A 317 -23.23 18.21 -30.23
CA TRP A 317 -21.80 18.31 -30.52
C TRP A 317 -21.43 17.69 -31.89
N GLU A 318 -22.07 16.58 -32.28
CA GLU A 318 -21.99 16.03 -33.64
C GLU A 318 -22.49 17.02 -34.70
N TYR A 319 -23.58 17.75 -34.43
CA TYR A 319 -24.13 18.79 -35.31
C TYR A 319 -23.19 20.01 -35.44
N LEU A 320 -22.57 20.46 -34.35
CA LEU A 320 -21.59 21.55 -34.36
C LEU A 320 -20.28 21.17 -35.08
N MET A 321 -19.80 19.93 -34.92
CA MET A 321 -18.61 19.43 -35.62
C MET A 321 -18.85 19.17 -37.11
N GLN A 322 -20.06 18.74 -37.50
CA GLN A 322 -20.44 18.66 -38.92
C GLN A 322 -20.60 20.03 -39.59
N SER A 323 -20.93 21.07 -38.81
CA SER A 323 -21.10 22.45 -39.30
C SER A 323 -19.76 23.22 -39.44
N CYS A 324 -18.70 22.76 -38.78
CA CYS A 324 -17.35 23.33 -38.84
C CYS A 324 -16.43 22.55 -39.78
N VAL A 325 -16.77 22.50 -41.07
CA VAL A 325 -15.81 22.15 -42.13
C VAL A 325 -15.30 23.44 -42.76
N LEU A 326 -14.35 24.10 -42.08
CA LEU A 326 -13.41 25.01 -42.73
C LEU A 326 -12.02 24.71 -42.17
N ASP A 327 -11.15 24.28 -43.09
CA ASP A 327 -9.69 24.14 -42.97
C ASP A 327 -9.13 22.91 -42.22
N GLY A 328 -9.49 21.72 -42.70
CA GLY A 328 -8.48 20.78 -43.20
C GLY A 328 -7.45 20.16 -42.23
N LEU A 329 -7.76 19.89 -40.96
CA LEU A 329 -6.92 19.07 -40.08
C LEU A 329 -7.69 17.92 -39.42
N VAL A 330 -7.14 16.71 -39.57
CA VAL A 330 -7.73 15.42 -39.20
C VAL A 330 -7.84 15.27 -37.67
N LEU A 331 -9.07 15.32 -37.15
CA LEU A 331 -9.41 15.08 -35.73
C LEU A 331 -10.03 13.69 -35.47
N PHE A 332 -9.90 12.76 -36.41
CA PHE A 332 -10.55 11.45 -36.36
C PHE A 332 -10.05 10.48 -35.26
N PRO A 333 -8.77 10.47 -34.83
CA PRO A 333 -8.32 9.50 -33.81
C PRO A 333 -8.71 9.84 -32.35
N ILE A 334 -9.10 11.09 -32.07
CA ILE A 334 -9.39 11.53 -30.69
C ILE A 334 -10.83 11.16 -30.28
N TYR A 335 -11.74 11.02 -31.26
CA TYR A 335 -13.17 10.74 -31.03
C TYR A 335 -13.44 9.30 -30.58
N GLU A 336 -12.80 8.28 -31.17
CA GLU A 336 -13.05 6.88 -30.76
C GLU A 336 -12.55 6.58 -29.33
N VAL A 337 -11.39 7.14 -28.94
CA VAL A 337 -10.84 6.95 -27.59
C VAL A 337 -11.75 7.58 -26.53
N SER A 338 -12.34 8.75 -26.83
CA SER A 338 -13.24 9.45 -25.90
C SER A 338 -14.62 8.76 -25.77
N LYS A 339 -15.11 8.12 -26.83
CA LYS A 339 -16.40 7.41 -26.85
C LYS A 339 -16.36 6.10 -26.06
N SER A 340 -15.25 5.37 -26.11
CA SER A 340 -15.05 4.16 -25.30
C SER A 340 -14.98 4.45 -23.79
N CYS A 341 -14.50 5.63 -23.39
CA CYS A 341 -14.42 6.05 -21.99
C CYS A 341 -15.77 6.45 -21.37
N TRP A 342 -16.80 6.72 -22.18
CA TRP A 342 -18.10 7.21 -21.71
C TRP A 342 -19.17 6.11 -21.61
N LEU A 343 -19.07 5.02 -22.38
CA LEU A 343 -20.08 3.96 -22.45
C LEU A 343 -19.86 2.80 -21.47
N LEU A 344 -18.75 2.80 -20.72
CA LEU A 344 -18.51 1.84 -19.66
C LEU A 344 -18.79 2.53 -18.33
N GLY A 345 -20.04 2.47 -17.87
CA GLY A 345 -20.38 2.79 -16.48
C GLY A 345 -19.52 1.92 -15.56
N THR A 346 -18.54 2.52 -14.90
CA THR A 346 -17.73 1.83 -13.89
C THR A 346 -18.14 2.27 -12.49
N PRO A 347 -18.27 1.33 -11.54
CA PRO A 347 -18.54 1.65 -10.14
C PRO A 347 -17.41 2.55 -9.63
N TYR A 348 -17.72 3.65 -8.92
CA TYR A 348 -16.80 4.58 -8.25
C TYR A 348 -15.41 4.72 -8.93
N SER A 349 -15.14 5.83 -9.64
CA SER A 349 -13.83 6.03 -10.30
C SER A 349 -12.65 5.68 -9.37
N THR A 350 -12.07 4.48 -9.54
CA THR A 350 -11.01 3.96 -8.66
C THR A 350 -9.78 4.87 -8.67
N GLU A 351 -9.64 5.69 -9.71
CA GLU A 351 -8.67 6.77 -9.85
C GLU A 351 -8.88 7.91 -8.82
N ALA A 352 -10.13 8.25 -8.50
CA ALA A 352 -10.45 9.21 -7.46
C ALA A 352 -10.03 8.69 -6.08
N LEU A 353 -10.22 7.40 -5.80
CA LEU A 353 -9.77 6.80 -4.53
C LEU A 353 -8.25 6.83 -4.38
N VAL A 354 -7.50 6.56 -5.47
CA VAL A 354 -6.05 6.73 -5.48
C VAL A 354 -5.65 8.16 -5.14
N THR A 355 -6.38 9.15 -5.65
CA THR A 355 -6.14 10.57 -5.37
C THR A 355 -6.40 10.92 -3.91
N VAL A 356 -7.51 10.45 -3.33
CA VAL A 356 -7.80 10.64 -1.90
C VAL A 356 -6.68 10.05 -1.05
N ARG A 357 -6.24 8.83 -1.35
CA ARG A 357 -5.14 8.18 -0.62
C ARG A 357 -3.79 8.88 -0.80
N LEU A 358 -3.51 9.43 -1.98
CA LEU A 358 -2.31 10.26 -2.19
C LEU A 358 -2.33 11.49 -1.28
N LEU A 359 -3.48 12.17 -1.19
CA LEU A 359 -3.66 13.32 -0.30
C LEU A 359 -3.47 12.93 1.17
N ASP A 360 -4.05 11.79 1.58
CA ASP A 360 -3.90 11.27 2.94
C ASP A 360 -2.40 11.12 3.27
N VAL A 361 -1.63 10.44 2.41
CA VAL A 361 -0.19 10.19 2.61
C VAL A 361 0.60 11.50 2.67
N LEU A 362 0.31 12.45 1.78
CA LEU A 362 0.98 13.76 1.77
C LEU A 362 0.70 14.55 3.05
N CYS A 363 -0.52 14.47 3.58
CA CYS A 363 -0.83 15.10 4.85
C CYS A 363 -0.04 14.49 6.02
N GLU A 364 0.13 13.17 6.02
CA GLU A 364 0.93 12.48 7.04
C GLU A 364 2.41 12.86 6.93
N MET A 365 2.95 12.84 5.70
CA MET A 365 4.33 13.27 5.43
C MET A 365 4.58 14.72 5.86
N THR A 366 3.65 15.63 5.57
CA THR A 366 3.77 17.05 5.98
C THR A 366 3.54 17.26 7.47
N SER A 367 2.98 16.30 8.19
CA SER A 367 2.88 16.35 9.65
C SER A 367 4.21 15.98 10.34
N ASN A 368 5.15 15.39 9.60
CA ASN A 368 6.48 15.04 10.08
C ASN A 368 7.49 16.17 9.80
N ASN A 369 8.09 16.73 10.85
CA ASN A 369 9.00 17.88 10.78
C ASN A 369 10.16 17.70 9.79
N GLY A 370 10.65 16.45 9.58
CA GLY A 370 11.78 16.20 8.69
C GLY A 370 11.47 16.29 7.19
N GLN A 371 10.20 16.08 6.79
CA GLN A 371 9.76 16.11 5.40
C GLN A 371 9.04 17.41 5.03
N LEU A 372 8.56 18.13 6.05
CA LEU A 372 7.77 19.34 5.86
C LEU A 372 8.49 20.39 5.02
N GLU A 373 9.72 20.78 5.36
CA GLU A 373 10.46 21.83 4.64
C GLU A 373 10.68 21.46 3.16
N HIS A 374 10.92 20.18 2.88
CA HIS A 374 11.07 19.66 1.53
C HIS A 374 9.76 19.75 0.73
N LEU A 375 8.64 19.33 1.32
CA LEU A 375 7.32 19.41 0.70
C LEU A 375 6.80 20.85 0.55
N GLN A 376 7.17 21.76 1.47
CA GLN A 376 6.89 23.18 1.36
C GLN A 376 7.55 23.82 0.15
N ALA A 377 8.73 23.33 -0.24
CA ALA A 377 9.46 23.75 -1.43
C ALA A 377 8.99 23.02 -2.71
N SER A 378 8.08 22.05 -2.61
CA SER A 378 7.61 21.26 -3.76
C SER A 378 6.86 22.15 -4.76
N PRO A 379 7.33 22.28 -6.02
CA PRO A 379 6.72 23.18 -6.99
C PRO A 379 5.26 22.81 -7.29
N GLY A 380 4.36 23.79 -7.17
CA GLY A 380 2.95 23.66 -7.57
C GLY A 380 2.07 22.83 -6.64
N LEU A 381 2.62 22.24 -5.56
CA LEU A 381 1.85 21.38 -4.65
C LEU A 381 0.79 22.18 -3.88
N LEU A 382 1.18 23.32 -3.31
CA LEU A 382 0.27 24.20 -2.57
C LEU A 382 -0.82 24.77 -3.48
N GLU A 383 -0.42 25.23 -4.66
CA GLU A 383 -1.32 25.80 -5.66
C GLU A 383 -2.35 24.76 -6.11
N THR A 384 -1.92 23.53 -6.40
CA THR A 384 -2.81 22.42 -6.75
C THR A 384 -3.81 22.11 -5.63
N ALA A 385 -3.37 22.07 -4.37
CA ALA A 385 -4.25 21.78 -3.24
C ALA A 385 -5.34 22.86 -3.08
N ILE A 386 -4.98 24.13 -3.25
CA ILE A 386 -5.92 25.26 -3.20
C ILE A 386 -6.91 25.20 -4.36
N ASP A 387 -6.44 24.94 -5.58
CA ASP A 387 -7.28 24.87 -6.77
C ASP A 387 -8.30 23.72 -6.67
N ILE A 388 -7.89 22.56 -6.16
CA ILE A 388 -8.80 21.42 -5.99
C ILE A 388 -9.78 21.66 -4.84
N LEU A 389 -9.37 22.30 -3.75
CA LEU A 389 -10.29 22.72 -2.69
C LEU A 389 -11.36 23.66 -3.25
N ARG A 390 -10.94 24.61 -4.08
CA ARG A 390 -11.83 25.55 -4.76
C ARG A 390 -12.83 24.85 -5.65
N LEU A 391 -12.38 23.95 -6.51
CA LEU A 391 -13.24 23.23 -7.45
C LEU A 391 -14.23 22.33 -6.74
N THR A 392 -13.80 21.58 -5.72
CA THR A 392 -14.70 20.73 -4.92
C THR A 392 -15.70 21.55 -4.11
N HIS A 393 -15.29 22.69 -3.58
CA HIS A 393 -16.17 23.63 -2.88
C HIS A 393 -17.24 24.23 -3.79
N LEU A 394 -16.84 24.72 -4.98
CA LEU A 394 -17.77 25.25 -5.98
C LEU A 394 -18.73 24.18 -6.47
N ALA A 395 -18.25 22.97 -6.75
CA ALA A 395 -19.10 21.85 -7.15
C ALA A 395 -20.18 21.56 -6.10
N GLY A 396 -19.81 21.52 -4.80
CA GLY A 396 -20.76 21.30 -3.72
C GLY A 396 -21.80 22.42 -3.54
N LYS A 397 -21.48 23.67 -3.96
CA LYS A 397 -22.40 24.82 -3.94
C LYS A 397 -23.30 24.92 -5.18
N GLN A 398 -22.90 24.33 -6.31
CA GLN A 398 -23.61 24.43 -7.58
C GLN A 398 -24.75 23.42 -7.73
N ALA A 399 -24.53 22.20 -7.27
CA ALA A 399 -25.51 21.12 -7.33
C ALA A 399 -25.34 20.20 -6.11
N VAL A 400 -26.40 19.47 -5.76
CA VAL A 400 -26.34 18.45 -4.71
C VAL A 400 -25.48 17.29 -5.19
N ASN A 401 -24.35 17.04 -4.53
CA ASN A 401 -23.42 15.96 -4.84
C ASN A 401 -22.60 15.58 -3.59
N ILE A 402 -21.59 14.71 -3.77
CA ILE A 402 -20.73 14.23 -2.67
C ILE A 402 -19.94 15.33 -1.94
N PHE A 403 -19.73 16.50 -2.56
CA PHE A 403 -19.07 17.64 -1.94
C PHE A 403 -20.04 18.66 -1.36
N THR A 404 -21.36 18.44 -1.44
CA THR A 404 -22.33 19.29 -0.76
C THR A 404 -22.21 19.10 0.75
N ALA A 405 -22.17 20.22 1.48
CA ALA A 405 -22.10 20.19 2.93
C ALA A 405 -23.38 19.57 3.51
N THR A 406 -23.23 18.63 4.44
CA THR A 406 -24.35 17.97 5.11
C THR A 406 -24.34 18.24 6.61
N HIS A 407 -25.54 18.39 7.18
CA HIS A 407 -25.76 18.71 8.60
C HIS A 407 -26.74 17.71 9.25
N ALA A 408 -26.67 16.44 8.83
CA ALA A 408 -27.62 15.42 9.22
C ALA A 408 -27.39 14.99 10.68
N MET A 409 -28.07 15.64 11.61
CA MET A 409 -28.23 15.20 13.01
C MET A 409 -29.12 13.94 13.15
N THR A 410 -29.31 13.17 12.08
CA THR A 410 -30.14 11.97 12.05
C THR A 410 -29.22 10.77 11.88
N GLY A 411 -29.24 9.85 12.84
CA GLY A 411 -28.51 8.56 12.77
C GLY A 411 -29.06 7.61 11.70
N GLN A 412 -29.15 8.07 10.46
CA GLN A 412 -29.41 7.26 9.28
C GLN A 412 -28.12 7.10 8.49
N GLU A 413 -27.83 5.82 8.23
CA GLU A 413 -26.74 5.22 7.44
C GLU A 413 -25.69 6.20 6.89
N GLU A 414 -24.49 6.14 7.50
CA GLU A 414 -23.26 6.70 6.96
C GLU A 414 -23.17 6.39 5.47
N ILE A 415 -23.30 7.40 4.62
CA ILE A 415 -22.83 7.30 3.23
C ILE A 415 -21.30 7.21 3.34
N SER A 416 -20.78 5.98 3.51
CA SER A 416 -19.34 5.69 3.57
C SER A 416 -18.72 5.83 2.17
N HIS A 417 -18.82 7.02 1.59
CA HIS A 417 -18.18 7.30 0.33
C HIS A 417 -16.67 7.44 0.57
N PRO A 418 -15.80 6.86 -0.27
CA PRO A 418 -14.34 6.97 -0.11
C PRO A 418 -13.76 8.39 -0.21
N ALA A 419 -14.59 9.41 -0.48
CA ALA A 419 -14.20 10.82 -0.59
C ALA A 419 -14.63 11.63 0.65
N VAL A 420 -15.25 11.00 1.64
CA VAL A 420 -15.52 11.61 2.95
C VAL A 420 -14.20 12.10 3.55
N GLY A 421 -14.19 13.34 4.03
CA GLY A 421 -13.00 14.00 4.59
C GLY A 421 -12.04 14.60 3.56
N PHE A 422 -12.33 14.51 2.25
CA PHE A 422 -11.41 15.00 1.22
C PHE A 422 -11.11 16.50 1.35
N LYS A 423 -12.12 17.36 1.56
CA LYS A 423 -11.89 18.80 1.77
C LYS A 423 -11.13 19.06 3.06
N SER A 424 -11.48 18.35 4.14
CA SER A 424 -10.75 18.43 5.41
C SER A 424 -9.26 18.16 5.23
N HIS A 425 -8.91 17.13 4.45
CA HIS A 425 -7.52 16.78 4.21
C HIS A 425 -6.82 17.77 3.28
N LEU A 426 -7.50 18.37 2.29
CA LEU A 426 -6.92 19.45 1.49
C LEU A 426 -6.57 20.65 2.37
N ILE A 427 -7.49 21.05 3.26
CA ILE A 427 -7.27 22.16 4.18
C ILE A 427 -6.15 21.82 5.17
N ARG A 428 -6.08 20.57 5.66
CA ARG A 428 -4.95 20.09 6.48
C ARG A 428 -3.63 20.23 5.74
N LEU A 429 -3.54 19.75 4.50
CA LEU A 429 -2.33 19.86 3.69
C LEU A 429 -1.92 21.32 3.47
N ILE A 430 -2.86 22.20 3.10
CA ILE A 430 -2.62 23.64 2.92
C ILE A 430 -2.09 24.25 4.22
N GLY A 431 -2.74 23.96 5.34
CA GLY A 431 -2.33 24.41 6.67
C GLY A 431 -0.91 23.98 7.01
N ASN A 432 -0.57 22.70 6.79
CA ASN A 432 0.78 22.17 7.02
C ASN A 432 1.81 22.90 6.14
N LEU A 433 1.55 23.02 4.83
CA LEU A 433 2.46 23.67 3.88
C LEU A 433 2.68 25.17 4.18
N CYS A 434 1.76 25.82 4.90
CA CYS A 434 1.90 27.22 5.31
C CYS A 434 2.58 27.39 6.68
N TYR A 435 2.75 26.32 7.46
CA TYR A 435 3.33 26.41 8.80
C TYR A 435 4.76 26.98 8.75
N LYS A 436 4.96 28.17 9.35
CA LYS A 436 6.25 28.89 9.38
C LYS A 436 6.87 29.19 8.01
N SER A 437 6.12 29.05 6.91
CA SER A 437 6.60 29.33 5.56
C SER A 437 5.95 30.59 5.00
N LYS A 438 6.60 31.73 5.21
CA LYS A 438 6.08 33.04 4.76
C LYS A 438 5.80 33.09 3.26
N GLY A 439 6.65 32.45 2.46
CA GLY A 439 6.44 32.34 1.01
C GLY A 439 5.13 31.62 0.67
N ASN A 440 4.83 30.51 1.34
CA ASN A 440 3.58 29.78 1.13
C ASN A 440 2.37 30.53 1.70
N GLN A 441 2.50 31.15 2.87
CA GLN A 441 1.45 31.98 3.46
C GLN A 441 1.03 33.13 2.52
N ASP A 442 1.99 33.81 1.89
CA ASP A 442 1.74 34.91 0.97
C ASP A 442 1.15 34.41 -0.36
N LYS A 443 1.52 33.21 -0.82
CA LYS A 443 0.94 32.59 -2.02
C LYS A 443 -0.56 32.31 -1.86
N VAL A 444 -1.00 31.82 -0.70
CA VAL A 444 -2.43 31.55 -0.44
C VAL A 444 -3.24 32.84 -0.46
N LYS A 445 -2.69 33.93 0.06
CA LYS A 445 -3.33 35.25 0.02
C LYS A 445 -3.51 35.78 -1.40
N ASN A 446 -2.48 35.72 -2.24
CA ASN A 446 -2.48 36.35 -3.56
C ASN A 446 -3.20 35.51 -4.64
N GLY A 447 -4.09 34.60 -4.23
CA GLY A 447 -4.41 33.37 -4.93
C GLY A 447 -5.40 33.45 -6.10
N ILE A 448 -5.05 34.19 -7.15
CA ILE A 448 -5.52 33.89 -8.51
C ILE A 448 -4.43 33.03 -9.19
N TRP A 449 -4.36 31.75 -8.81
CA TRP A 449 -3.37 30.77 -9.33
C TRP A 449 -3.94 29.86 -10.41
N LEU A 450 -5.02 30.26 -11.08
CA LEU A 450 -5.48 29.53 -12.25
C LEU A 450 -4.41 29.67 -13.33
N GLY A 451 -3.47 28.73 -13.35
CA GLY A 451 -2.74 28.44 -14.56
C GLY A 451 -3.80 28.24 -15.63
N TYR A 452 -3.79 29.08 -16.66
CA TYR A 452 -4.68 29.03 -17.83
C TYR A 452 -4.88 27.60 -18.38
N SER A 453 -4.00 26.66 -18.05
CA SER A 453 -4.11 25.22 -18.33
C SER A 453 -5.28 24.49 -17.64
N MET A 454 -5.53 24.70 -16.34
CA MET A 454 -6.54 23.92 -15.59
C MET A 454 -7.96 24.46 -15.85
N LEU A 455 -8.11 25.78 -15.83
CA LEU A 455 -9.30 26.44 -16.36
C LEU A 455 -9.51 26.04 -17.82
N GLY A 456 -8.48 26.09 -18.68
CA GLY A 456 -8.57 25.70 -20.09
C GLY A 456 -9.16 24.30 -20.32
N LYS A 457 -8.79 23.30 -19.50
CA LYS A 457 -9.34 21.93 -19.58
C LYS A 457 -10.79 21.82 -19.09
N LEU A 458 -11.18 22.60 -18.08
CA LEU A 458 -12.56 22.65 -17.58
C LEU A 458 -13.47 23.42 -18.55
N LEU A 459 -12.96 24.54 -19.09
CA LEU A 459 -13.60 25.38 -20.11
C LEU A 459 -13.88 24.61 -21.42
N LEU A 460 -13.09 23.60 -21.73
CA LEU A 460 -13.30 22.69 -22.88
C LEU A 460 -14.39 21.63 -22.64
N LYS A 461 -14.85 21.42 -21.40
CA LYS A 461 -15.78 20.34 -21.02
C LYS A 461 -17.13 20.82 -20.47
N SER A 462 -17.32 22.12 -20.28
CA SER A 462 -18.54 22.71 -19.71
C SER A 462 -19.26 23.62 -20.71
N PRO A 463 -20.61 23.76 -20.64
CA PRO A 463 -21.36 24.68 -21.49
C PRO A 463 -20.89 26.14 -21.32
N PRO A 464 -20.86 26.95 -22.40
CA PRO A 464 -20.39 28.34 -22.33
C PRO A 464 -21.13 29.24 -21.32
N SER A 465 -22.40 28.92 -21.02
CA SER A 465 -23.22 29.63 -20.02
C SER A 465 -22.74 29.39 -18.57
N ASP A 466 -22.20 28.22 -18.27
CA ASP A 466 -21.73 27.87 -16.92
C ASP A 466 -20.28 28.31 -16.73
N VAL A 467 -19.50 28.32 -17.81
CA VAL A 467 -18.12 28.81 -17.85
C VAL A 467 -17.99 30.22 -17.30
N ALA A 468 -18.83 31.17 -17.74
CA ALA A 468 -18.76 32.55 -17.28
C ALA A 468 -19.06 32.68 -15.77
N ASN A 469 -20.04 31.91 -15.27
CA ASN A 469 -20.40 31.86 -13.85
C ASN A 469 -19.32 31.17 -12.99
N ILE A 470 -18.69 30.10 -13.50
CA ILE A 470 -17.58 29.41 -12.84
C ILE A 470 -16.38 30.35 -12.74
N ILE A 471 -16.00 31.00 -13.85
CA ILE A 471 -14.90 31.97 -13.88
C ILE A 471 -15.15 33.09 -12.86
N GLN A 472 -16.35 33.68 -12.86
CA GLN A 472 -16.71 34.76 -11.94
C GLN A 472 -16.62 34.33 -10.47
N LYS A 473 -17.21 33.17 -10.11
CA LYS A 473 -17.15 32.64 -8.73
C LYS A 473 -15.74 32.22 -8.30
N VAL A 474 -14.91 31.77 -9.23
CA VAL A 474 -13.51 31.44 -8.97
C VAL A 474 -12.70 32.72 -8.65
N TYR A 475 -12.97 33.82 -9.35
CA TYR A 475 -12.34 35.12 -9.07
C TYR A 475 -12.80 35.74 -7.74
N GLU A 476 -13.98 35.38 -7.24
CA GLU A 476 -14.55 35.93 -5.99
C GLU A 476 -14.02 35.26 -4.71
N LEU A 477 -13.53 34.02 -4.81
CA LEU A 477 -13.04 33.27 -3.65
C LEU A 477 -11.51 33.41 -3.58
N ASP A 478 -10.94 34.34 -2.81
CA ASP A 478 -9.50 34.29 -2.54
C ASP A 478 -9.14 33.10 -1.60
N GLY A 479 -7.86 32.72 -1.51
CA GLY A 479 -7.45 31.52 -0.76
C GLY A 479 -7.83 31.53 0.73
N ILE A 480 -7.70 32.67 1.43
CA ILE A 480 -8.10 32.80 2.85
C ILE A 480 -9.63 32.76 3.01
N PRO A 481 -10.43 33.56 2.27
CA PRO A 481 -11.88 33.44 2.27
C PRO A 481 -12.39 32.02 1.97
N LEU A 482 -11.78 31.32 1.00
CA LEU A 482 -12.13 29.94 0.67
C LEU A 482 -11.99 28.99 1.86
N ILE A 483 -10.90 29.11 2.64
CA ILE A 483 -10.68 28.28 3.83
C ILE A 483 -11.69 28.63 4.93
N LEU A 484 -11.97 29.93 5.13
CA LEU A 484 -12.97 30.38 6.12
C LEU A 484 -14.39 29.91 5.80
N ASP A 485 -14.75 29.81 4.52
CA ASP A 485 -16.05 29.31 4.04
C ASP A 485 -16.23 27.79 4.30
N ASN A 486 -15.19 27.10 4.76
CA ASN A 486 -15.22 25.70 5.19
C ASN A 486 -15.23 25.55 6.73
N CYS A 487 -15.48 26.63 7.49
CA CYS A 487 -15.60 26.58 8.96
C CYS A 487 -16.96 26.07 9.47
N SER A 488 -17.91 25.79 8.57
CA SER A 488 -19.20 25.17 8.92
C SER A 488 -19.03 23.68 9.27
N ILE A 489 -19.93 23.15 10.11
CA ILE A 489 -19.96 21.70 10.39
C ILE A 489 -20.33 20.98 9.09
N ASP A 490 -19.63 19.91 8.73
CA ASP A 490 -19.93 19.12 7.53
C ASP A 490 -19.70 17.64 7.84
N ASP A 491 -20.76 16.85 7.86
CA ASP A 491 -20.66 15.42 8.19
C ASP A 491 -19.89 14.64 7.12
N ASN A 492 -19.95 15.10 5.86
CA ASN A 492 -19.15 14.54 4.77
C ASN A 492 -17.66 14.94 4.87
N ASN A 493 -17.32 15.93 5.70
CA ASN A 493 -15.95 16.36 5.92
C ASN A 493 -15.65 16.47 7.43
N PRO A 494 -15.43 15.32 8.10
CA PRO A 494 -15.10 15.30 9.52
C PRO A 494 -13.93 16.22 9.84
N PHE A 495 -14.05 16.95 10.94
CA PHE A 495 -13.07 17.91 11.42
C PHE A 495 -12.74 19.10 10.48
N VAL A 496 -13.53 19.36 9.44
CA VAL A 496 -13.24 20.43 8.46
C VAL A 496 -13.05 21.78 9.14
N ASN A 497 -13.89 22.12 10.12
CA ASN A 497 -13.77 23.36 10.90
C ASN A 497 -12.45 23.40 11.69
N GLN A 498 -12.08 22.32 12.37
CA GLN A 498 -10.82 22.25 13.13
C GLN A 498 -9.60 22.42 12.20
N TRP A 499 -9.62 21.80 11.01
CA TRP A 499 -8.58 21.96 10.02
C TRP A 499 -8.55 23.36 9.42
N ALA A 500 -9.71 23.99 9.19
CA ALA A 500 -9.82 25.36 8.71
C ALA A 500 -9.23 26.34 9.73
N VAL A 501 -9.61 26.24 11.00
CA VAL A 501 -9.05 27.05 12.09
C VAL A 501 -7.54 26.84 12.20
N TYR A 502 -7.07 25.59 12.11
CA TYR A 502 -5.65 25.26 12.09
C TYR A 502 -4.91 25.92 10.91
N ALA A 503 -5.46 25.83 9.70
CA ALA A 503 -4.87 26.42 8.50
C ALA A 503 -4.83 27.95 8.60
N ILE A 504 -5.89 28.60 9.08
CA ILE A 504 -5.94 30.06 9.29
C ILE A 504 -4.92 30.49 10.34
N ARG A 505 -4.76 29.74 11.43
CA ARG A 505 -3.70 30.00 12.42
C ARG A 505 -2.33 30.00 11.75
N ASN A 506 -2.01 28.96 10.97
CA ASN A 506 -0.72 28.84 10.30
C ASN A 506 -0.52 29.91 9.22
N LEU A 507 -1.58 30.34 8.54
CA LEU A 507 -1.55 31.41 7.54
C LEU A 507 -1.30 32.79 8.14
N THR A 508 -1.75 33.02 9.38
CA THR A 508 -1.65 34.31 10.06
C THR A 508 -0.48 34.39 11.04
N GLU A 509 0.12 33.25 11.41
CA GLU A 509 1.26 33.19 12.32
C GLU A 509 2.44 33.99 11.75
N GLN A 510 2.80 35.08 12.44
CA GLN A 510 3.84 36.04 12.05
C GLN A 510 3.65 36.67 10.65
N ASN A 511 2.41 36.71 10.16
CA ASN A 511 2.06 37.30 8.87
C ASN A 511 1.02 38.42 9.02
N GLU A 512 1.50 39.63 9.28
CA GLU A 512 0.68 40.84 9.43
C GLU A 512 -0.22 41.11 8.22
N ARG A 513 0.26 40.82 7.00
CA ARG A 513 -0.50 41.02 5.77
C ARG A 513 -1.73 40.13 5.68
N ASN A 514 -1.65 38.91 6.20
CA ASN A 514 -2.77 37.97 6.24
C ASN A 514 -3.71 38.31 7.40
N GLN A 515 -3.17 38.74 8.55
CA GLN A 515 -3.96 39.25 9.67
C GLN A 515 -4.79 40.47 9.27
N GLU A 516 -4.19 41.43 8.57
CA GLU A 516 -4.87 42.62 8.04
C GLU A 516 -5.98 42.27 7.05
N LEU A 517 -5.81 41.23 6.22
CA LEU A 517 -6.84 40.79 5.29
C LEU A 517 -8.10 40.36 6.05
N ILE A 518 -7.92 39.54 7.09
CA ILE A 518 -9.03 39.06 7.94
C ILE A 518 -9.62 40.23 8.75
N ALA A 519 -8.78 41.12 9.28
CA ALA A 519 -9.23 42.30 10.04
C ALA A 519 -10.07 43.29 9.21
N ARG A 520 -9.91 43.29 7.88
CA ARG A 520 -10.70 44.12 6.95
C ARG A 520 -12.01 43.45 6.51
N MET A 521 -12.28 42.21 6.91
CA MET A 521 -13.54 41.55 6.57
C MET A 521 -14.70 42.24 7.30
N GLU A 522 -15.80 42.47 6.57
CA GLU A 522 -16.99 43.12 7.10
C GLU A 522 -18.00 42.11 7.61
N GLU A 523 -18.63 42.39 8.74
CA GLU A 523 -19.77 41.60 9.21
C GLU A 523 -20.99 41.83 8.30
N LYS A 524 -21.57 40.74 7.78
CA LYS A 524 -22.78 40.78 6.92
C LYS A 524 -24.06 40.30 7.61
N GLY A 525 -24.00 40.02 8.91
CA GLY A 525 -25.14 39.56 9.71
C GLY A 525 -25.02 38.10 10.17
N LEU A 526 -26.14 37.52 10.62
CA LEU A 526 -26.19 36.13 11.05
C LEU A 526 -26.05 35.19 9.85
N ALA A 527 -25.24 34.14 10.01
CA ALA A 527 -25.17 33.04 9.07
C ALA A 527 -26.49 32.24 9.06
N ASP A 528 -26.68 31.40 8.03
CA ASP A 528 -27.85 30.50 7.96
C ASP A 528 -27.96 29.67 9.24
N ASN A 529 -29.09 29.83 9.93
CA ASN A 529 -29.44 29.20 11.20
C ASN A 529 -30.51 28.11 11.03
N SER A 530 -30.80 27.69 9.79
CA SER A 530 -31.79 26.67 9.46
C SER A 530 -31.68 25.39 10.32
N VAL A 531 -30.46 24.92 10.59
CA VAL A 531 -30.21 23.75 11.48
C VAL A 531 -30.69 24.01 12.90
N LEU A 532 -30.43 25.20 13.44
CA LEU A 532 -30.86 25.58 14.79
C LEU A 532 -32.38 25.73 14.85
N GLU A 533 -33.00 26.28 13.81
CA GLU A 533 -34.46 26.37 13.70
C GLU A 533 -35.10 24.98 13.71
N HIS A 534 -34.52 24.00 13.02
CA HIS A 534 -34.96 22.59 13.07
C HIS A 534 -34.81 21.98 14.46
N MET A 535 -33.83 22.43 15.25
CA MET A 535 -33.66 22.05 16.66
C MET A 535 -34.58 22.83 17.62
N GLY A 536 -35.43 23.73 17.11
CA GLY A 536 -36.30 24.59 17.92
C GLY A 536 -35.53 25.70 18.64
N LEU A 537 -34.43 26.15 18.05
CA LEU A 537 -33.54 27.17 18.58
C LEU A 537 -33.49 28.37 17.61
N GLU A 538 -33.59 29.58 18.15
CA GLU A 538 -33.42 30.83 17.42
C GLU A 538 -32.15 31.53 17.91
N ILE A 539 -31.44 32.20 17.01
CA ILE A 539 -30.33 33.08 17.36
C ILE A 539 -30.82 34.52 17.30
N GLU A 540 -30.65 35.25 18.40
CA GLU A 540 -30.76 36.70 18.42
C GLU A 540 -29.37 37.31 18.61
N LYS A 541 -29.01 38.27 17.74
CA LYS A 541 -27.85 39.12 17.96
C LYS A 541 -28.23 40.25 18.91
N GLN A 542 -27.60 40.30 20.08
CA GLN A 542 -27.73 41.39 21.04
C GLN A 542 -26.35 42.01 21.27
N ASP A 543 -26.15 43.24 20.78
CA ASP A 543 -24.85 43.92 20.73
C ASP A 543 -23.78 43.04 20.04
N ASP A 544 -22.63 42.83 20.68
CA ASP A 544 -21.54 41.95 20.20
C ASP A 544 -21.72 40.47 20.62
N LYS A 545 -22.90 40.08 21.11
CA LYS A 545 -23.17 38.72 21.60
C LYS A 545 -24.26 38.02 20.79
N LEU A 546 -24.05 36.73 20.56
CA LEU A 546 -25.07 35.83 20.01
C LEU A 546 -25.78 35.11 21.16
N LEU A 547 -27.10 35.27 21.25
CA LEU A 547 -27.94 34.59 22.21
C LEU A 547 -28.74 33.49 21.53
N LEU A 548 -28.63 32.27 22.07
CA LEU A 548 -29.41 31.13 21.62
C LEU A 548 -30.67 31.00 22.48
N ARG A 549 -31.86 31.10 21.87
CA ARG A 549 -33.16 30.99 22.55
C ARG A 549 -33.89 29.74 22.11
N SER A 550 -34.48 29.01 23.05
CA SER A 550 -35.41 27.92 22.72
C SER A 550 -36.78 28.48 22.36
N VAL A 551 -37.22 28.19 21.15
CA VAL A 551 -38.56 28.55 20.67
C VAL A 551 -39.52 27.49 21.21
N ARG A 552 -40.41 27.88 22.14
CA ARG A 552 -41.50 26.99 22.55
C ARG A 552 -42.36 26.69 21.33
N LYS A 553 -42.58 25.41 21.00
CA LYS A 553 -43.51 24.98 19.95
C LYS A 553 -44.80 25.79 20.06
N LYS A 554 -45.18 26.53 19.01
CA LYS A 554 -46.52 27.11 18.91
C LYS A 554 -47.52 25.97 19.11
N PRO A 555 -48.48 26.07 20.05
CA PRO A 555 -49.57 25.11 20.11
C PRO A 555 -50.31 25.15 18.77
N LEU A 556 -50.60 23.96 18.24
CA LEU A 556 -51.28 23.70 16.96
C LEU A 556 -52.56 24.54 16.78
#